data_AF-A0A936TYJ5-F1
#
_entry.id   AF-A0A936TYJ5-F1
#
_cell.length_a   1.000
_cell.length_b   1.000
_cell.length_c   1.000
_cell.angle_alpha   90.00
_cell.angle_beta   90.00
_cell.angle_gamma   90.00
#
_symmetry.space_group_name_H-M   'P 1'
#
loop_
_entity.id
_entity.type
_entity.pdbx_description
1 polymer ?
#
loop_
_entity_poly.entity_id
_entity_poly.type
_entity_poly.pdbx_seq_one_letter_code
_entity_poly.pdbx_strand_id
1 'polypeptide(L)'
;MKYSVFFVTFLFSFSLTFAQVSKQSTQDQAPAKSAVVVKKVAPPASADKAPNKQVAPSNQKKAVNPVNPVKPPVVPPKNTPTTTVKDITGYWLTANKSNIIQFYKVGDTYQGKIVWVRNNKDKSGKPLTDINNPDKSKRKNPVVGTIMVTNLKYNTKTKTYTGGRAYLPQTGKTFDCKAKLIKNNDAIEVTAMAGLSLMSKTLTWTRTTGVPSK
;
A
#
# COMPACT_ATOMS: atom_id res chain seq x y z
N MET A 1 -21.83 -49.39 -34.10
CA MET A 1 -21.30 -49.97 -32.86
C MET A 1 -21.79 -49.12 -31.69
N LYS A 2 -22.61 -49.69 -30.81
CA LYS A 2 -23.27 -49.02 -29.68
C LYS A 2 -22.49 -49.36 -28.41
N TYR A 3 -22.02 -48.39 -27.64
CA TYR A 3 -21.49 -48.65 -26.30
C TYR A 3 -22.50 -48.20 -25.24
N SER A 4 -22.91 -49.19 -24.46
CA SER A 4 -23.85 -49.09 -23.35
C SER A 4 -23.15 -48.66 -22.07
N VAL A 5 -23.93 -47.92 -21.29
CA VAL A 5 -23.73 -47.35 -19.97
C VAL A 5 -23.26 -48.35 -18.91
N PHE A 6 -22.36 -47.95 -18.00
CA PHE A 6 -22.41 -48.36 -16.59
C PHE A 6 -22.06 -47.17 -15.68
N PHE A 7 -23.08 -46.68 -14.97
CA PHE A 7 -22.97 -45.79 -13.83
C PHE A 7 -22.42 -46.60 -12.64
N VAL A 8 -21.34 -46.13 -12.01
CA VAL A 8 -20.90 -46.60 -10.69
C VAL A 8 -21.03 -45.43 -9.72
N THR A 9 -22.15 -45.38 -9.02
CA THR A 9 -22.39 -44.52 -7.86
C THR A 9 -21.73 -45.15 -6.63
N PHE A 10 -20.71 -44.52 -6.08
CA PHE A 10 -20.11 -44.88 -4.80
C PHE A 10 -20.62 -43.90 -3.74
N LEU A 11 -21.49 -44.37 -2.84
CA LEU A 11 -21.88 -43.65 -1.63
C LEU A 11 -20.80 -43.87 -0.56
N PHE A 12 -20.03 -42.83 -0.24
CA PHE A 12 -19.24 -42.78 0.99
C PHE A 12 -20.02 -42.00 2.06
N SER A 13 -20.62 -42.73 2.99
CA SER A 13 -21.12 -42.17 4.26
C SER A 13 -19.93 -41.85 5.16
N PHE A 14 -19.64 -40.56 5.35
CA PHE A 14 -18.71 -40.08 6.37
C PHE A 14 -19.53 -39.55 7.55
N SER A 15 -19.65 -40.34 8.62
CA SER A 15 -20.25 -39.90 9.87
C SER A 15 -19.32 -38.90 10.56
N LEU A 16 -19.81 -37.67 10.77
CA LEU A 16 -19.17 -36.66 11.62
C LEU A 16 -19.28 -37.07 13.09
N THR A 17 -18.15 -37.30 13.76
CA THR A 17 -18.09 -37.37 15.22
C THR A 17 -17.76 -35.99 15.77
N PHE A 18 -18.74 -35.33 16.39
CA PHE A 18 -18.53 -34.13 17.19
C PHE A 18 -18.04 -34.54 18.60
N ALA A 19 -16.78 -34.23 18.93
CA ALA A 19 -16.32 -34.25 20.31
C ALA A 19 -16.76 -32.96 21.02
N GLN A 20 -17.65 -33.09 22.01
CA GLN A 20 -17.99 -32.03 22.94
C GLN A 20 -16.80 -31.71 23.84
N VAL A 21 -16.37 -30.44 23.85
CA VAL A 21 -15.56 -29.87 24.93
C VAL A 21 -16.51 -29.20 25.92
N SER A 22 -16.62 -29.78 27.11
CA SER A 22 -17.35 -29.21 28.24
C SER A 22 -16.50 -28.16 28.97
N LYS A 23 -17.21 -27.17 29.51
CA LYS A 23 -16.72 -25.99 30.22
C LYS A 23 -15.94 -26.38 31.48
N GLN A 24 -14.87 -25.64 31.77
CA GLN A 24 -14.43 -25.41 33.14
C GLN A 24 -14.19 -23.92 33.36
N SER A 25 -15.14 -23.32 34.07
CA SER A 25 -15.03 -22.03 34.74
C SER A 25 -14.31 -22.26 36.07
N THR A 26 -13.15 -21.63 36.25
CA THR A 26 -12.58 -21.43 37.58
C THR A 26 -12.50 -19.93 37.80
N GLN A 27 -13.47 -19.47 38.60
CA GLN A 27 -13.41 -18.21 39.29
C GLN A 27 -12.53 -18.39 40.54
N ASP A 28 -11.89 -17.29 40.93
CA ASP A 28 -11.38 -16.99 42.27
C ASP A 28 -9.92 -17.37 42.59
N GLN A 29 -9.04 -16.36 42.62
CA GLN A 29 -8.52 -15.79 43.87
C GLN A 29 -7.45 -14.71 43.59
N ALA A 30 -7.69 -13.51 44.12
CA ALA A 30 -6.67 -12.47 44.30
C ALA A 30 -5.73 -12.84 45.45
N PRO A 31 -4.49 -12.30 45.45
CA PRO A 31 -4.14 -11.47 46.59
C PRO A 31 -3.32 -10.21 46.27
N ALA A 32 -3.61 -9.18 47.07
CA ALA A 32 -2.71 -8.21 47.68
C ALA A 32 -1.70 -7.41 46.82
N LYS A 33 -2.06 -6.12 46.64
CA LYS A 33 -1.29 -4.91 46.97
C LYS A 33 0.25 -5.06 47.10
N SER A 34 0.96 -4.37 46.22
CA SER A 34 2.20 -3.66 46.57
C SER A 34 2.32 -2.42 45.71
N ALA A 35 2.05 -1.27 46.33
CA ALA A 35 2.29 0.05 45.78
C ALA A 35 3.78 0.38 45.92
N VAL A 36 4.49 0.49 44.80
CA VAL A 36 5.83 1.09 44.77
C VAL A 36 5.66 2.57 44.45
N VAL A 37 5.97 3.38 45.45
CA VAL A 37 6.05 4.83 45.43
C VAL A 37 7.15 5.25 44.43
N VAL A 38 6.75 5.78 43.27
CA VAL A 38 7.67 6.52 42.39
C VAL A 38 7.70 7.97 42.86
N LYS A 39 8.82 8.35 43.45
CA LYS A 39 9.13 9.72 43.89
C LYS A 39 9.08 10.68 42.69
N LYS A 40 8.21 11.67 42.80
CA LYS A 40 8.18 12.90 42.00
C LYS A 40 9.41 13.74 42.36
N VAL A 41 10.26 14.04 41.36
CA VAL A 41 11.30 15.07 41.49
C VAL A 41 11.35 15.91 40.21
N ALA A 42 10.93 17.16 40.37
CA ALA A 42 11.29 18.34 39.56
C ALA A 42 10.82 19.58 40.36
N PRO A 43 11.39 20.78 40.19
CA PRO A 43 12.70 21.21 39.66
C PRO A 43 13.46 22.07 40.70
N PRO A 44 14.49 22.85 40.32
CA PRO A 44 14.21 24.28 40.36
C PRO A 44 14.74 25.07 39.14
N ALA A 45 13.97 26.09 38.79
CA ALA A 45 14.39 27.22 37.98
C ALA A 45 15.30 28.15 38.78
N SER A 46 16.28 28.77 38.12
CA SER A 46 16.71 30.14 38.43
C SER A 46 17.33 30.77 37.19
N ALA A 47 16.93 32.01 36.94
CA ALA A 47 17.33 32.88 35.84
C ALA A 47 18.29 33.96 36.35
N ASP A 48 19.14 34.49 35.47
CA ASP A 48 19.72 35.84 35.41
C ASP A 48 20.99 35.77 34.52
N LYS A 49 21.43 36.74 33.72
CA LYS A 49 20.95 38.00 33.12
C LYS A 49 22.02 38.39 32.09
N ALA A 50 21.64 39.10 31.02
CA ALA A 50 22.46 39.50 29.86
C ALA A 50 23.74 40.34 30.17
N PRO A 51 24.63 40.60 29.19
CA PRO A 51 24.39 41.75 28.30
C PRO A 51 24.74 41.57 26.82
N ASN A 52 24.07 42.41 26.04
CA ASN A 52 24.10 42.67 24.61
C ASN A 52 25.48 43.11 24.06
N LYS A 53 25.87 42.65 22.86
CA LYS A 53 26.74 43.43 21.96
C LYS A 53 26.32 43.29 20.50
N GLN A 54 25.83 44.42 20.02
CA GLN A 54 25.43 44.79 18.68
C GLN A 54 26.66 44.90 17.77
N VAL A 55 26.67 44.23 16.61
CA VAL A 55 27.43 44.64 15.41
C VAL A 55 26.66 44.17 14.16
N ALA A 56 26.19 45.12 13.35
CA ALA A 56 25.68 44.89 12.00
C ALA A 56 26.83 44.54 11.04
N PRO A 57 26.58 43.95 9.85
CA PRO A 57 26.35 44.85 8.71
C PRO A 57 25.43 44.34 7.58
N SER A 58 25.02 45.33 6.79
CA SER A 58 24.85 45.31 5.33
C SER A 58 23.74 44.46 4.69
N ASN A 59 22.68 45.18 4.35
CA ASN A 59 21.85 44.97 3.17
C ASN A 59 22.70 44.68 1.91
N GLN A 60 22.46 43.52 1.29
CA GLN A 60 22.58 43.36 -0.16
C GLN A 60 21.35 42.60 -0.66
N LYS A 61 20.45 43.34 -1.31
CA LYS A 61 19.43 42.78 -2.22
C LYS A 61 20.17 42.05 -3.33
N LYS A 62 20.17 40.72 -3.31
CA LYS A 62 20.57 39.92 -4.47
C LYS A 62 19.33 39.68 -5.33
N ALA A 63 19.47 40.04 -6.60
CA ALA A 63 18.45 40.08 -7.63
C ALA A 63 17.61 38.80 -7.71
N VAL A 64 16.30 38.99 -7.84
CA VAL A 64 15.33 38.00 -8.28
C VAL A 64 15.64 37.70 -9.75
N ASN A 65 16.12 36.50 -10.05
CA ASN A 65 16.22 36.02 -11.42
C ASN A 65 14.79 35.88 -12.00
N PRO A 66 14.54 36.30 -13.26
CA PRO A 66 13.22 36.23 -13.85
C PRO A 66 12.75 34.76 -13.97
N VAL A 67 11.53 34.52 -13.48
CA VAL A 67 10.83 33.24 -13.61
C VAL A 67 10.54 33.02 -15.10
N ASN A 68 11.25 32.08 -15.71
CA ASN A 68 10.88 31.58 -17.04
C ASN A 68 9.49 30.93 -16.96
N PRO A 69 8.59 31.21 -17.92
CA PRO A 69 7.22 30.72 -17.87
C PRO A 69 7.17 29.18 -17.89
N VAL A 70 6.44 28.62 -16.92
CA VAL A 70 6.14 27.19 -16.85
C VAL A 70 5.41 26.78 -18.11
N LYS A 71 6.06 25.98 -18.95
CA LYS A 71 5.47 25.33 -20.11
C LYS A 71 4.23 24.52 -19.67
N PRO A 72 3.06 24.66 -20.31
CA PRO A 72 1.86 23.93 -19.93
C PRO A 72 2.07 22.41 -20.00
N PRO A 73 1.32 21.61 -19.19
CA PRO A 73 1.47 20.17 -19.16
C PRO A 73 1.23 19.60 -20.56
N VAL A 74 2.23 18.89 -21.08
CA VAL A 74 2.19 18.24 -22.39
C VAL A 74 1.00 17.28 -22.41
N VAL A 75 -0.03 17.64 -23.16
CA VAL A 75 -1.12 16.74 -23.54
C VAL A 75 -0.47 15.57 -24.30
N PRO A 76 -0.68 14.30 -23.89
CA PRO A 76 -0.04 13.19 -24.56
C PRO A 76 -0.51 13.09 -26.02
N PRO A 77 0.39 12.97 -27.01
CA PRO A 77 0.02 12.89 -28.40
C PRO A 77 -0.79 11.63 -28.69
N LYS A 78 -1.98 11.80 -29.28
CA LYS A 78 -2.71 10.73 -29.97
C LYS A 78 -1.90 10.37 -31.22
N ASN A 79 -1.45 9.11 -31.29
CA ASN A 79 -0.91 8.33 -32.42
C ASN A 79 0.50 7.82 -32.15
N THR A 80 0.66 6.57 -31.71
CA THR A 80 1.93 5.83 -31.85
C THR A 80 1.68 4.30 -31.89
N PRO A 81 2.45 3.54 -32.69
CA PRO A 81 2.17 2.15 -33.07
C PRO A 81 2.28 1.16 -31.90
N THR A 82 1.45 0.11 -31.93
CA THR A 82 1.40 -0.99 -30.97
C THR A 82 2.63 -1.90 -31.11
N THR A 83 3.73 -1.58 -30.43
CA THR A 83 4.81 -2.55 -30.21
C THR A 83 4.44 -3.43 -29.02
N THR A 84 4.14 -4.70 -29.31
CA THR A 84 3.68 -5.73 -28.37
C THR A 84 4.82 -6.20 -27.46
N VAL A 85 5.21 -5.34 -26.52
CA VAL A 85 5.65 -5.72 -25.18
C VAL A 85 4.90 -4.79 -24.23
N LYS A 86 3.64 -5.13 -23.91
CA LYS A 86 2.92 -4.41 -22.85
C LYS A 86 3.51 -4.86 -21.53
N ASP A 87 4.50 -4.15 -21.04
CA ASP A 87 4.98 -4.27 -19.67
C ASP A 87 3.85 -3.99 -18.65
N ILE A 88 4.17 -3.92 -17.36
CA ILE A 88 3.16 -3.68 -16.33
C ILE A 88 2.62 -2.25 -16.31
N THR A 89 3.16 -1.32 -17.11
CA THR A 89 2.68 0.06 -17.10
C THR A 89 1.21 0.15 -17.50
N GLY A 90 0.52 1.17 -16.97
CA GLY A 90 -0.92 1.39 -17.18
C GLY A 90 -1.72 1.21 -15.89
N TYR A 91 -3.04 1.04 -16.06
CA TYR A 91 -4.00 1.07 -14.96
C TYR A 91 -4.52 -0.33 -14.63
N TRP A 92 -4.63 -0.63 -13.33
CA TRP A 92 -4.99 -1.94 -12.83
C TRP A 92 -6.03 -1.85 -11.73
N LEU A 93 -7.18 -2.46 -11.95
CA LEU A 93 -8.24 -2.59 -10.94
C LEU A 93 -7.88 -3.73 -9.98
N THR A 94 -7.83 -3.44 -8.68
CA THR A 94 -7.50 -4.44 -7.66
C THR A 94 -8.54 -5.56 -7.60
N ALA A 95 -8.16 -6.73 -7.09
CA ALA A 95 -9.02 -7.93 -7.05
C ALA A 95 -10.40 -7.68 -6.42
N ASN A 96 -10.46 -6.89 -5.35
CA ASN A 96 -11.70 -6.52 -4.66
C ASN A 96 -12.44 -5.32 -5.29
N LYS A 97 -11.99 -4.85 -6.46
CA LYS A 97 -12.55 -3.71 -7.20
C LYS A 97 -12.64 -2.40 -6.39
N SER A 98 -11.75 -2.23 -5.42
CA SER A 98 -11.77 -1.07 -4.52
C SER A 98 -10.75 0.00 -4.87
N ASN A 99 -9.70 -0.29 -5.65
CA ASN A 99 -8.72 0.70 -6.06
C ASN A 99 -8.30 0.50 -7.51
N ILE A 100 -7.84 1.57 -8.13
CA ILE A 100 -7.07 1.49 -9.38
C ILE A 100 -5.65 1.97 -9.10
N ILE A 101 -4.69 1.15 -9.51
CA ILE A 101 -3.27 1.40 -9.38
C ILE A 101 -2.70 1.72 -10.76
N GLN A 102 -2.05 2.87 -10.89
CA GLN A 102 -1.29 3.21 -12.08
C GLN A 102 0.16 2.78 -11.88
N PHE A 103 0.62 1.82 -12.69
CA PHE A 103 2.02 1.48 -12.78
C PHE A 103 2.73 2.32 -13.83
N TYR A 104 3.91 2.81 -13.49
CA TYR A 104 4.77 3.60 -14.37
C TYR A 104 6.24 3.32 -14.05
N LYS A 105 7.11 3.57 -15.05
CA LYS A 105 8.55 3.33 -14.93
C LYS A 105 9.25 4.53 -14.28
N VAL A 106 10.20 4.25 -13.39
CA VAL A 106 11.07 5.23 -12.72
C VAL A 106 12.49 4.68 -12.75
N GLY A 107 13.33 5.24 -13.63
CA GLY A 107 14.62 4.65 -13.99
C GLY A 107 14.43 3.22 -14.49
N ASP A 108 15.13 2.27 -13.86
CA ASP A 108 15.03 0.83 -14.20
C ASP A 108 13.99 0.06 -13.38
N THR A 109 13.22 0.77 -12.55
CA THR A 109 12.20 0.19 -11.69
C THR A 109 10.80 0.60 -12.10
N TYR A 110 9.79 -0.06 -11.56
CA TYR A 110 8.39 0.28 -11.72
C TYR A 110 7.79 0.65 -10.36
N GLN A 111 6.93 1.66 -10.36
CA GLN A 111 6.17 2.11 -9.20
C GLN A 111 4.68 2.08 -9.48
N GLY A 112 3.87 1.79 -8.46
CA GLY A 112 2.41 1.76 -8.52
C GLY A 112 1.80 2.83 -7.61
N LYS A 113 1.05 3.76 -8.18
CA LYS A 113 0.36 4.85 -7.47
C LYS A 113 -1.14 4.58 -7.40
N ILE A 114 -1.76 4.82 -6.24
CA ILE A 114 -3.22 4.77 -6.11
C ILE A 114 -3.79 5.99 -6.82
N VAL A 115 -4.53 5.77 -7.91
CA VAL A 115 -5.15 6.86 -8.70
C VAL A 115 -6.66 6.93 -8.51
N TRP A 116 -7.26 5.90 -7.94
CA TRP A 116 -8.68 5.86 -7.63
C TRP A 116 -8.94 4.91 -6.47
N VAL A 117 -9.93 5.26 -5.65
CA VAL A 117 -10.44 4.47 -4.53
C VAL A 117 -11.97 4.49 -4.61
N ARG A 118 -12.59 3.32 -4.50
CA ARG A 118 -14.05 3.19 -4.36
C ARG A 118 -14.47 3.80 -3.03
N ASN A 119 -15.50 4.64 -3.04
CA ASN A 119 -15.97 5.35 -1.85
C ASN A 119 -14.84 6.16 -1.18
N ASN A 120 -14.16 7.01 -1.96
CA ASN A 120 -12.98 7.78 -1.52
C ASN A 120 -13.25 8.89 -0.49
N LYS A 121 -14.42 8.91 0.15
CA LYS A 121 -14.81 9.89 1.15
C LYS A 121 -15.09 9.21 2.49
N ASP A 122 -14.76 9.90 3.57
CA ASP A 122 -15.16 9.53 4.92
C ASP A 122 -16.65 9.84 5.18
N LYS A 123 -17.12 9.54 6.40
CA LYS A 123 -18.50 9.80 6.83
C LYS A 123 -18.88 11.28 6.81
N SER A 124 -17.91 12.18 6.85
CA SER A 124 -18.10 13.63 6.80
C SER A 124 -18.02 14.18 5.36
N GLY A 125 -17.89 13.30 4.36
CA GLY A 125 -17.75 13.67 2.96
C GLY A 125 -16.37 14.17 2.55
N LYS A 126 -15.37 14.15 3.45
CA LYS A 126 -13.98 14.56 3.16
C LYS A 126 -13.21 13.41 2.53
N PRO A 127 -12.18 13.67 1.70
CA PRO A 127 -11.36 12.59 1.14
C PRO A 127 -10.74 11.69 2.20
N LEU A 128 -10.67 10.38 1.94
CA LEU A 128 -9.94 9.45 2.79
C LEU A 128 -8.47 9.84 2.87
N THR A 129 -7.94 9.84 4.08
CA THR A 129 -6.53 10.14 4.38
C THR A 129 -5.82 8.90 4.92
N ASP A 130 -4.50 8.89 4.83
CA ASP A 130 -3.65 7.76 5.20
C ASP A 130 -3.43 7.65 6.73
N ILE A 131 -4.52 7.58 7.49
CA ILE A 131 -4.51 7.66 8.96
C ILE A 131 -3.60 6.64 9.65
N ASN A 132 -3.33 5.51 9.00
CA ASN A 132 -2.52 4.41 9.55
C ASN A 132 -1.03 4.55 9.19
N ASN A 133 -0.62 5.60 8.48
CA ASN A 133 0.76 5.74 8.08
C ASN A 133 1.67 5.74 9.33
N PRO A 134 2.74 4.92 9.37
CA PRO A 134 3.67 4.93 10.49
C PRO A 134 4.32 6.32 10.67
N ASP A 135 4.54 7.03 9.56
CA ASP A 135 4.96 8.43 9.59
C ASP A 135 3.75 9.35 9.84
N LYS A 136 3.74 9.98 11.02
CA LYS A 136 2.66 10.88 11.46
C LYS A 136 2.45 12.05 10.51
N SER A 137 3.49 12.54 9.83
CA SER A 137 3.38 13.66 8.91
C SER A 137 2.56 13.32 7.66
N LYS A 138 2.55 12.03 7.27
CA LYS A 138 1.84 11.54 6.09
C LYS A 138 0.38 11.19 6.37
N ARG A 139 -0.05 11.13 7.63
CA ARG A 139 -1.41 10.73 8.00
C ARG A 139 -2.51 11.67 7.52
N LYS A 140 -2.14 12.92 7.19
CA LYS A 140 -3.06 13.92 6.63
C LYS A 140 -3.13 13.85 5.09
N ASN A 141 -2.25 13.07 4.46
CA ASN A 141 -2.24 12.96 2.99
C ASN A 141 -3.43 12.14 2.52
N PRO A 142 -4.07 12.53 1.40
CA PRO A 142 -5.09 11.70 0.77
C PRO A 142 -4.54 10.31 0.39
N VAL A 143 -5.37 9.28 0.51
CA VAL A 143 -5.02 7.92 0.08
C VAL A 143 -4.81 7.85 -1.43
N VAL A 144 -5.64 8.58 -2.19
CA VAL A 144 -5.39 8.80 -3.63
C VAL A 144 -4.14 9.65 -3.77
N GLY A 145 -3.17 9.13 -4.51
CA GLY A 145 -1.85 9.74 -4.67
C GLY A 145 -0.73 9.00 -3.96
N THR A 146 -1.05 8.09 -3.03
CA THR A 146 -0.04 7.29 -2.34
C THR A 146 0.68 6.36 -3.31
N ILE A 147 2.01 6.32 -3.20
CA ILE A 147 2.84 5.31 -3.87
C ILE A 147 2.70 4.01 -3.11
N MET A 148 1.87 3.11 -3.63
CA MET A 148 1.55 1.82 -3.02
C MET A 148 2.62 0.79 -3.30
N VAL A 149 3.19 0.78 -4.51
CA VAL A 149 4.22 -0.20 -4.91
C VAL A 149 5.48 0.52 -5.36
N THR A 150 6.64 0.03 -4.93
CA THR A 150 7.96 0.59 -5.29
C THR A 150 8.93 -0.50 -5.69
N ASN A 151 10.02 -0.15 -6.39
CA ASN A 151 11.21 -0.97 -6.64
C ASN A 151 11.01 -2.28 -7.43
N LEU A 152 9.87 -2.49 -8.08
CA LEU A 152 9.71 -3.65 -8.96
C LEU A 152 10.71 -3.56 -10.12
N LYS A 153 11.51 -4.61 -10.32
CA LYS A 153 12.44 -4.74 -11.44
C LYS A 153 12.05 -5.93 -12.30
N TYR A 154 12.03 -5.75 -13.61
CA TYR A 154 11.72 -6.84 -14.53
C TYR A 154 12.91 -7.78 -14.67
N ASN A 155 12.68 -9.07 -14.44
CA ASN A 155 13.63 -10.14 -14.68
C ASN A 155 13.24 -10.87 -15.98
N THR A 156 14.09 -10.73 -17.00
CA THR A 156 13.88 -11.30 -18.34
C THR A 156 13.91 -12.82 -18.35
N LYS A 157 14.70 -13.45 -17.46
CA LYS A 157 14.84 -14.92 -17.38
C LYS A 157 13.56 -15.57 -16.84
N THR A 158 12.99 -14.99 -15.78
CA THR A 158 11.79 -15.53 -15.12
C THR A 158 10.48 -14.94 -15.66
N LYS A 159 10.55 -13.88 -16.47
CA LYS A 159 9.41 -13.09 -16.95
C LYS A 159 8.54 -12.56 -15.79
N THR A 160 9.18 -12.19 -14.67
CA THR A 160 8.51 -11.66 -13.47
C THR A 160 9.14 -10.35 -13.03
N TYR A 161 8.39 -9.57 -12.28
CA TYR A 161 8.84 -8.34 -11.63
C TYR A 161 9.12 -8.66 -10.16
N THR A 162 10.33 -8.39 -9.67
CA THR A 162 10.77 -8.77 -8.31
C THR A 162 11.43 -7.60 -7.59
N GLY A 163 11.74 -7.77 -6.30
CA GLY A 163 12.39 -6.74 -5.47
C GLY A 163 11.47 -5.59 -5.06
N GLY A 164 10.16 -5.72 -5.30
CA GLY A 164 9.21 -4.67 -5.00
C GLY A 164 8.82 -4.63 -3.54
N ARG A 165 8.29 -3.48 -3.11
CA ARG A 165 7.65 -3.30 -1.80
C ARG A 165 6.24 -2.74 -1.97
N ALA A 166 5.27 -3.32 -1.28
CA ALA A 166 3.86 -2.92 -1.32
C ALA A 166 3.40 -2.39 0.05
N TYR A 167 3.12 -1.08 0.12
CA TYR A 167 2.50 -0.41 1.26
C TYR A 167 0.98 -0.52 1.20
N LEU A 168 0.31 -0.85 2.31
CA LEU A 168 -1.15 -0.89 2.41
C LEU A 168 -1.67 0.22 3.35
N PRO A 169 -2.23 1.33 2.83
CA PRO A 169 -2.78 2.43 3.63
C PRO A 169 -3.84 1.98 4.66
N GLN A 170 -4.56 0.89 4.38
CA GLN A 170 -5.57 0.33 5.27
C GLN A 170 -4.99 -0.22 6.57
N THR A 171 -3.70 -0.56 6.59
CA THR A 171 -3.04 -1.18 7.76
C THR A 171 -1.76 -0.48 8.19
N GLY A 172 -1.22 0.43 7.37
CA GLY A 172 0.09 1.05 7.59
C GLY A 172 1.28 0.11 7.36
N LYS A 173 1.04 -1.14 6.94
CA LYS A 173 2.08 -2.17 6.77
C LYS A 173 2.68 -2.15 5.38
N THR A 174 3.94 -2.54 5.29
CA THR A 174 4.67 -2.73 4.03
C THR A 174 5.14 -4.17 3.92
N PHE A 175 4.94 -4.77 2.75
CA PHE A 175 5.31 -6.15 2.45
C PHE A 175 6.28 -6.19 1.28
N ASP A 176 7.10 -7.23 1.19
CA ASP A 176 7.83 -7.49 -0.05
C ASP A 176 6.83 -7.99 -1.09
N CYS A 177 7.03 -7.62 -2.36
CA CYS A 177 6.14 -8.03 -3.42
C CYS A 177 6.85 -8.37 -4.72
N LYS A 178 6.21 -9.25 -5.48
CA LYS A 178 6.53 -9.55 -6.87
C LYS A 178 5.27 -9.47 -7.71
N ALA A 179 5.44 -9.30 -9.01
CA ALA A 179 4.34 -9.29 -9.95
C ALA A 179 4.62 -10.10 -11.22
N LYS A 180 3.57 -10.61 -11.85
CA LYS A 180 3.67 -11.36 -13.11
C LYS A 180 2.49 -11.01 -14.01
N LEU A 181 2.76 -10.65 -15.26
CA LEU A 181 1.71 -10.52 -16.27
C LEU A 181 1.21 -11.91 -16.67
N ILE A 182 -0.11 -12.04 -16.74
CA ILE A 182 -0.82 -13.26 -17.13
C ILE A 182 -1.93 -12.89 -18.12
N LYS A 183 -2.60 -13.90 -18.69
CA LYS A 183 -3.73 -13.72 -19.62
C LYS A 183 -3.41 -12.71 -20.74
N ASN A 184 -2.33 -12.94 -21.48
CA ASN A 184 -1.89 -12.07 -22.58
C ASN A 184 -1.71 -10.59 -22.18
N ASN A 185 -1.25 -10.36 -20.95
CA ASN A 185 -1.01 -9.05 -20.34
C ASN A 185 -2.28 -8.29 -19.90
N ASP A 186 -3.46 -8.91 -19.92
CA ASP A 186 -4.73 -8.29 -19.46
C ASP A 186 -4.97 -8.47 -17.95
N ALA A 187 -4.18 -9.33 -17.30
CA ALA A 187 -4.20 -9.47 -15.86
C ALA A 187 -2.78 -9.50 -15.29
N ILE A 188 -2.65 -9.10 -14.03
CA ILE A 188 -1.41 -9.15 -13.26
C ILE A 188 -1.65 -9.90 -11.96
N GLU A 189 -0.79 -10.88 -11.66
CA GLU A 189 -0.70 -11.46 -10.33
C GLU A 189 0.25 -10.61 -9.51
N VAL A 190 -0.21 -10.17 -8.33
CA VAL A 190 0.61 -9.47 -7.35
C VAL A 190 0.68 -10.33 -6.11
N THR A 191 1.89 -10.78 -5.78
CA THR A 191 2.15 -11.59 -4.58
C THR A 191 2.82 -10.72 -3.53
N ALA A 192 2.19 -10.56 -2.38
CA ALA A 192 2.76 -9.94 -1.19
C ALA A 192 3.28 -11.03 -0.23
N MET A 193 4.48 -10.83 0.33
CA MET A 193 5.19 -11.76 1.20
C MET A 193 5.54 -11.07 2.51
N ALA A 194 5.28 -11.74 3.63
CA ALA A 194 5.51 -11.20 4.96
C ALA A 194 6.86 -11.66 5.56
N GLY A 195 7.97 -11.10 5.07
CA GLY A 195 9.30 -11.27 5.66
C GLY A 195 9.72 -12.74 5.85
N LEU A 196 10.26 -13.07 7.04
CA LEU A 196 10.72 -14.42 7.41
C LEU A 196 9.59 -15.45 7.56
N SER A 197 8.33 -15.04 7.47
CA SER A 197 7.20 -15.97 7.48
C SER A 197 6.97 -16.52 6.07
N LEU A 198 6.68 -17.82 5.96
CA LEU A 198 6.24 -18.46 4.71
C LEU A 198 4.84 -17.98 4.26
N MET A 199 4.24 -17.02 4.96
CA MET A 199 2.95 -16.46 4.62
C MET A 199 3.07 -15.50 3.42
N SER A 200 2.47 -15.90 2.31
CA SER A 200 2.31 -15.07 1.13
C SER A 200 0.85 -15.02 0.69
N LYS A 201 0.48 -13.94 0.02
CA LYS A 201 -0.86 -13.79 -0.57
C LYS A 201 -0.72 -13.30 -2.00
N THR A 202 -1.29 -14.05 -2.93
CA THR A 202 -1.37 -13.66 -4.35
C THR A 202 -2.78 -13.16 -4.66
N LEU A 203 -2.86 -12.03 -5.36
CA LEU A 203 -4.10 -11.44 -5.85
C LEU A 203 -3.98 -11.15 -7.34
N THR A 204 -5.04 -11.43 -8.10
CA THR A 204 -5.12 -11.10 -9.52
C THR A 204 -5.82 -9.76 -9.71
N TRP A 205 -5.16 -8.83 -10.38
CA TRP A 205 -5.74 -7.54 -10.76
C TRP A 205 -5.96 -7.50 -12.26
N THR A 206 -6.98 -6.75 -12.70
CA THR A 206 -7.38 -6.69 -14.11
C THR A 206 -6.98 -5.35 -14.71
N ARG A 207 -6.44 -5.38 -15.93
CA ARG A 207 -6.10 -4.15 -16.65
C ARG A 207 -7.36 -3.34 -16.94
N THR A 208 -7.24 -2.02 -16.87
CA THR A 208 -8.29 -1.06 -17.25
C THR A 208 -7.71 0.03 -18.14
N THR A 209 -8.57 0.72 -18.89
CA THR A 209 -8.20 1.80 -19.80
C THR A 209 -7.91 3.11 -19.07
N GLY A 210 -8.31 3.23 -17.80
CA GLY A 210 -8.09 4.44 -16.99
C GLY A 210 -8.85 4.42 -15.67
N VAL A 211 -9.01 5.62 -15.10
CA VAL A 211 -9.88 5.88 -13.95
C VAL A 211 -11.31 6.09 -14.45
N PRO A 212 -12.34 5.49 -13.82
CA PRO A 212 -13.75 5.71 -14.18
C PRO A 212 -14.10 7.19 -14.17
N SER A 213 -14.89 7.62 -15.14
CA SER A 213 -15.59 8.91 -15.13
C SER A 213 -16.42 9.02 -13.85
N LYS A 214 -16.46 10.22 -13.25
CA LYS A 214 -17.39 10.53 -12.14
C LYS A 214 -18.83 10.59 -12.63
#